data_AF-A0A959MBV5-F1
#
_entry.id   AF-A0A959MBV5-F1
#
_cell.length_a   1.000
_cell.length_b   1.000
_cell.length_c   1.000
_cell.angle_alpha   90.00
_cell.angle_beta   90.00
_cell.angle_gamma   90.00
#
_symmetry.space_group_name_H-M   'P 1'
#
loop_
_entity.id
_entity.type
_entity.pdbx_description
1 polymer ?
#
loop_
_entity_poly.entity_id
_entity_poly.type
_entity_poly.pdbx_seq_one_letter_code
_entity_poly.pdbx_strand_id
1 'polypeptide(L)'
;YLFDFAVGIWAAILMHKQNRVTAFFKNISRRKNLAFFLSLPLFFILIFCFYYFAPTSFSPWIDLLGRYLFIIFTGLLIIEQMVNENSLLRLKTQKFLIYTGKISYGLYCFHGIVLTFGIIILQKLEIEMPIVLRGVIFLIINYLVSAISYSFIEKPFLRLKNKVRRV
;
A
#
# COMPACT_ATOMS: atom_id res chain seq x y z
N TYR A 1 -11.05 3.88 6.78
CA TYR A 1 -10.90 4.65 5.54
C TYR A 1 -10.73 6.14 5.79
N LEU A 2 -11.59 6.85 6.53
CA LEU A 2 -11.40 8.30 6.75
C LEU A 2 -10.06 8.64 7.41
N PHE A 3 -9.67 7.89 8.45
CA PHE A 3 -8.38 8.05 9.12
C PHE A 3 -7.19 7.83 8.16
N ASP A 4 -7.32 6.86 7.27
CA ASP A 4 -6.33 6.47 6.28
C ASP A 4 -6.05 7.65 5.31
N PHE A 5 -7.12 8.30 4.83
CA PHE A 5 -7.00 9.53 4.04
C PHE A 5 -6.44 10.70 4.86
N ALA A 6 -6.88 10.85 6.11
CA ALA A 6 -6.40 11.92 7.00
C ALA A 6 -4.90 11.84 7.23
N VAL A 7 -4.35 10.64 7.45
CA VAL A 7 -2.89 10.43 7.61
C VAL A 7 -2.14 10.75 6.31
N GLY A 8 -2.70 10.40 5.15
CA GLY A 8 -2.13 10.79 3.85
C GLY A 8 -2.10 12.31 3.65
N ILE A 9 -3.21 13.00 3.95
CA ILE A 9 -3.30 14.47 3.90
C ILE A 9 -2.31 15.10 4.88
N TRP A 10 -2.24 14.58 6.10
CA TRP A 10 -1.31 15.05 7.13
C TRP A 10 0.14 14.92 6.67
N ALA A 11 0.53 13.77 6.11
CA ALA A 11 1.86 13.58 5.55
C ALA A 11 2.19 14.60 4.45
N ALA A 12 1.25 14.85 3.53
CA ALA A 12 1.40 15.85 2.48
C ALA A 12 1.57 17.27 3.05
N ILE A 13 0.77 17.66 4.05
CA ILE A 13 0.86 18.96 4.72
C ILE A 13 2.21 19.12 5.42
N LEU A 14 2.69 18.10 6.14
CA LEU A 14 3.98 18.15 6.82
C LEU A 14 5.15 18.34 5.85
N MET A 15 5.11 17.67 4.71
CA MET A 15 6.11 17.82 3.65
C MET A 15 6.04 19.22 3.04
N HIS A 16 4.84 19.70 2.70
CA HIS A 16 4.65 21.03 2.12
C HIS A 16 5.14 22.16 3.04
N LYS A 17 4.81 22.08 4.33
CA LYS A 17 5.24 23.06 5.34
C LYS A 17 6.69 22.89 5.83
N GLN A 18 7.43 21.89 5.31
CA GLN A 18 8.78 21.54 5.76
C GLN A 18 8.91 21.44 7.29
N ASN A 19 7.94 20.82 7.94
CA ASN A 19 7.88 20.73 9.40
C ASN A 19 9.07 19.91 9.97
N ARG A 20 9.26 19.96 11.30
CA ARG A 20 10.27 19.22 12.08
C ARG A 20 10.33 17.73 11.74
N VAL A 21 9.19 17.07 11.51
CA VAL A 21 9.13 15.65 11.10
C VAL A 21 9.79 15.44 9.73
N THR A 22 9.48 16.30 8.76
CA THR A 22 10.10 16.30 7.43
C THR A 22 11.61 16.57 7.52
N ALA A 23 12.01 17.56 8.34
CA ALA A 23 13.41 17.86 8.58
C ALA A 23 14.17 16.71 9.27
N PHE A 24 13.51 15.99 10.18
CA PHE A 24 14.06 14.80 10.83
C PHE A 24 14.37 13.72 9.79
N PHE A 25 13.41 13.35 8.93
CA PHE A 25 13.63 12.32 7.91
C PHE A 25 14.62 12.75 6.83
N LYS A 26 14.66 14.04 6.49
CA LYS A 26 15.64 14.58 5.53
C LYS A 26 17.08 14.40 6.02
N ASN A 27 17.32 14.54 7.33
CA ASN A 27 18.65 14.48 7.94
C ASN A 27 18.87 13.23 8.79
N ILE A 28 18.05 12.19 8.62
CA ILE A 28 18.12 10.98 9.45
C ILE A 28 19.41 10.21 9.15
N SER A 29 20.13 9.79 10.19
CA SER A 29 21.32 8.97 10.01
C SER A 29 20.96 7.55 9.60
N ARG A 30 21.88 6.85 8.91
CA ARG A 30 21.65 5.48 8.42
C ARG A 30 21.22 4.50 9.52
N ARG A 31 21.77 4.62 10.73
CA ARG A 31 21.40 3.77 11.89
C ARG A 31 19.97 4.01 12.34
N LYS A 32 19.54 5.28 12.42
CA LYS A 32 18.16 5.65 12.78
C LYS A 32 17.17 5.25 11.69
N ASN A 33 17.58 5.34 10.42
CA ASN A 33 16.78 4.85 9.30
C ASN A 33 16.59 3.33 9.35
N LEU A 34 17.65 2.58 9.70
CA LEU A 34 17.55 1.13 9.90
C LEU A 34 16.60 0.81 11.05
N ALA A 35 16.72 1.49 12.18
CA ALA A 35 15.82 1.33 13.31
C ALA A 35 14.35 1.64 12.93
N PHE A 36 14.12 2.66 12.09
CA PHE A 36 12.79 2.96 11.55
C PHE A 36 12.24 1.79 10.73
N PHE A 37 13.01 1.22 9.80
CA PHE A 37 12.56 0.05 9.03
C PHE A 37 12.36 -1.20 9.89
N LEU A 38 13.24 -1.45 10.87
CA LEU A 38 13.12 -2.58 11.81
C LEU A 38 11.95 -2.42 12.79
N SER A 39 11.44 -1.20 12.99
CA SER A 39 10.26 -0.98 13.84
C SER A 39 9.01 -1.67 13.29
N LEU A 40 8.90 -1.86 11.98
CA LEU A 40 7.74 -2.53 11.36
C LEU A 40 7.67 -4.03 11.65
N PRO A 41 8.70 -4.86 11.36
CA PRO A 41 8.67 -6.27 11.73
C PRO A 41 8.58 -6.45 13.25
N LEU A 42 9.25 -5.60 14.04
CA LEU A 42 9.11 -5.61 15.50
C LEU A 42 7.66 -5.35 15.92
N PHE A 43 6.98 -4.37 15.31
CA PHE A 43 5.58 -4.08 15.55
C PHE A 43 4.68 -5.30 15.25
N PHE A 44 4.88 -6.00 14.12
CA PHE A 44 4.12 -7.21 13.81
C PHE A 44 4.39 -8.36 14.80
N ILE A 45 5.64 -8.54 15.24
CA ILE A 45 5.99 -9.53 16.28
C ILE A 45 5.28 -9.19 17.59
N LEU A 46 5.26 -7.93 17.99
CA LEU A 46 4.57 -7.50 19.22
C LEU A 46 3.06 -7.73 19.13
N ILE A 47 2.42 -7.33 18.02
CA ILE A 47 0.99 -7.58 17.80
C ILE A 47 0.68 -9.08 17.85
N PHE A 48 1.50 -9.92 17.22
CA PHE A 48 1.36 -11.38 17.27
C PHE A 48 1.49 -11.92 18.70
N CYS A 49 2.50 -11.48 19.45
CA CYS A 49 2.66 -11.85 20.86
C CYS A 49 1.44 -11.42 21.69
N PHE A 50 0.95 -10.19 21.52
CA PHE A 50 -0.27 -9.73 22.20
C PHE A 50 -1.46 -10.61 21.85
N TYR A 51 -1.64 -10.98 20.59
CA TYR A 51 -2.73 -11.87 20.18
C TYR A 51 -2.62 -13.27 20.81
N TYR A 52 -1.40 -13.78 20.98
CA TYR A 52 -1.15 -15.10 21.57
C TYR A 52 -1.36 -15.14 23.08
N PHE A 53 -0.99 -14.07 23.80
CA PHE A 53 -1.02 -14.04 25.27
C PHE A 53 -2.25 -13.32 25.86
N ALA A 54 -2.89 -12.42 25.13
CA ALA A 54 -4.02 -11.65 25.65
C ALA A 54 -5.33 -12.46 25.63
N PRO A 55 -6.26 -12.21 26.56
CA PRO A 55 -7.61 -12.75 26.48
C PRO A 55 -8.30 -12.35 25.16
N THR A 56 -9.13 -13.24 24.62
CA THR A 56 -9.84 -13.02 23.34
C THR A 56 -10.71 -11.76 23.33
N SER A 57 -11.17 -11.30 24.49
CA SER A 57 -11.90 -10.04 24.66
C SER A 57 -11.08 -8.79 24.28
N PHE A 58 -9.74 -8.86 24.30
CA PHE A 58 -8.87 -7.77 23.89
C PHE A 58 -8.58 -7.73 22.38
N SER A 59 -8.89 -8.79 21.64
CA SER A 59 -8.61 -8.90 20.20
C SER A 59 -9.09 -7.68 19.38
N PRO A 60 -10.34 -7.18 19.54
CA PRO A 60 -10.81 -6.02 18.78
C PRO A 60 -10.00 -4.74 19.04
N TRP A 61 -9.49 -4.55 20.25
CA TRP A 61 -8.68 -3.40 20.64
C TRP A 61 -7.27 -3.49 20.07
N ILE A 62 -6.68 -4.69 20.07
CA ILE A 62 -5.38 -4.96 19.47
C ILE A 62 -5.45 -4.71 17.96
N ASP A 63 -6.51 -5.20 17.29
CA ASP A 63 -6.74 -4.98 15.86
C ASP A 63 -6.88 -3.48 15.53
N LEU A 64 -7.69 -2.76 16.31
CA LEU A 64 -7.90 -1.33 16.11
C LEU A 64 -6.62 -0.52 16.29
N LEU A 65 -5.90 -0.76 17.38
CA LEU A 65 -4.63 -0.09 17.68
C LEU A 65 -3.58 -0.42 16.61
N GLY A 66 -3.46 -1.71 16.27
CA GLY A 66 -2.52 -2.18 15.26
C GLY A 66 -2.80 -1.54 13.90
N ARG A 67 -4.07 -1.47 13.49
CA ARG A 67 -4.48 -0.79 12.26
C ARG A 67 -4.06 0.68 12.24
N TYR A 68 -4.31 1.44 13.31
CA TYR A 68 -3.94 2.86 13.34
C TYR A 68 -2.43 3.09 13.37
N LEU A 69 -1.68 2.31 14.14
CA LEU A 69 -0.22 2.39 14.16
C LEU A 69 0.38 2.06 12.80
N PHE A 70 -0.14 1.04 12.11
CA PHE A 70 0.30 0.68 10.77
C PHE A 70 0.02 1.77 9.73
N ILE A 71 -1.15 2.42 9.80
CA ILE A 71 -1.49 3.54 8.91
C ILE A 71 -0.56 4.73 9.17
N ILE A 72 -0.31 5.09 10.43
CA ILE A 72 0.63 6.16 10.80
C ILE A 72 2.04 5.84 10.29
N PHE A 73 2.52 4.62 10.52
CA PHE A 73 3.80 4.15 10.02
C PHE A 73 3.88 4.30 8.49
N THR A 74 2.84 3.93 7.76
CA THR A 74 2.78 4.07 6.30
C THR A 74 2.87 5.54 5.86
N GLY A 75 2.20 6.45 6.57
CA GLY A 75 2.32 7.89 6.35
C GLY A 75 3.76 8.40 6.57
N LEU A 76 4.41 7.97 7.66
CA LEU A 76 5.81 8.31 7.94
C LEU A 76 6.77 7.70 6.91
N LEU A 77 6.49 6.48 6.44
CA LEU A 77 7.27 5.82 5.39
C LEU A 77 7.17 6.60 4.06
N ILE A 78 6.00 7.13 3.72
CA ILE A 78 5.85 8.01 2.55
C ILE A 78 6.72 9.26 2.70
N ILE A 79 6.68 9.93 3.86
CA ILE A 79 7.53 11.11 4.12
C ILE A 79 9.00 10.72 3.95
N GLU A 80 9.43 9.64 4.60
CA GLU A 80 10.81 9.15 4.56
C GLU A 80 11.26 8.89 3.12
N GLN A 81 10.48 8.15 2.33
CA GLN A 81 10.81 7.84 0.94
C GLN A 81 10.90 9.09 0.07
N MET A 82 10.08 10.11 0.34
CA MET A 82 10.02 11.31 -0.49
C MET A 82 11.14 12.31 -0.18
N VAL A 83 11.62 12.41 1.07
CA VAL A 83 12.57 13.46 1.48
C VAL A 83 13.97 12.96 1.85
N ASN A 84 14.14 11.67 2.13
CA ASN A 84 15.44 11.09 2.44
C ASN A 84 16.15 10.57 1.18
N GLU A 85 17.16 11.29 0.69
CA GLU A 85 17.93 10.86 -0.49
C GLU A 85 18.85 9.67 -0.22
N ASN A 86 19.18 9.43 1.04
CA ASN A 86 20.03 8.33 1.50
C ASN A 86 19.23 7.23 2.22
N SER A 87 17.95 7.08 1.87
CA SER A 87 17.11 6.00 2.39
C SER A 87 17.74 4.64 2.13
N LEU A 88 17.66 3.75 3.13
CA LEU A 88 18.15 2.37 3.02
C LEU A 88 17.39 1.59 1.95
N LEU A 89 16.07 1.77 1.88
CA LEU A 89 15.23 1.20 0.85
C LEU A 89 14.83 2.30 -0.12
N ARG A 90 15.35 2.27 -1.35
CA ARG A 90 14.98 3.25 -2.38
C ARG A 90 13.76 2.76 -3.16
N LEU A 91 12.59 2.76 -2.51
CA LEU A 91 11.34 2.31 -3.11
C LEU A 91 10.87 3.26 -4.22
N LYS A 92 11.10 4.58 -4.04
CA LYS A 92 10.74 5.61 -5.02
C LYS A 92 11.41 5.46 -6.39
N THR A 93 12.52 4.73 -6.48
CA THR A 93 13.24 4.50 -7.75
C THR A 93 12.92 3.16 -8.40
N GLN A 94 12.17 2.28 -7.72
CA GLN A 94 11.85 0.96 -8.26
C GLN A 94 10.79 1.07 -9.36
N LYS A 95 11.20 0.78 -10.60
CA LYS A 95 10.33 0.85 -11.78
C LYS A 95 9.05 0.03 -11.62
N PHE A 96 9.16 -1.15 -11.00
CA PHE A 96 8.02 -2.02 -10.71
C PHE A 96 7.00 -1.33 -9.79
N LEU A 97 7.45 -0.75 -8.66
CA LEU A 97 6.54 -0.06 -7.73
C LEU A 97 5.90 1.18 -8.35
N ILE A 98 6.68 1.95 -9.12
CA ILE A 98 6.16 3.10 -9.87
C ILE A 98 5.07 2.65 -10.86
N TYR A 99 5.30 1.56 -11.59
CA TYR A 99 4.32 1.02 -12.53
C TYR A 99 3.07 0.48 -11.82
N THR A 100 3.24 -0.26 -10.72
CA THR A 100 2.14 -0.72 -9.87
C THR A 100 1.29 0.45 -9.36
N GLY A 101 1.93 1.57 -8.98
CA GLY A 101 1.23 2.80 -8.62
C GLY A 101 0.38 3.38 -9.77
N LYS A 102 0.87 3.32 -11.02
CA LYS A 102 0.11 3.78 -12.19
C LYS A 102 -1.15 2.95 -12.45
N ILE A 103 -1.08 1.64 -12.25
CA ILE A 103 -2.23 0.74 -12.47
C ILE A 103 -3.08 0.53 -11.21
N SER A 104 -2.76 1.22 -10.10
CA SER A 104 -3.39 1.02 -8.79
C SER A 104 -4.89 1.28 -8.79
N TYR A 105 -5.35 2.24 -9.61
CA TYR A 105 -6.77 2.48 -9.81
C TYR A 105 -7.46 1.25 -10.41
N GLY A 106 -6.88 0.67 -11.48
CA GLY A 106 -7.36 -0.58 -12.05
C GLY A 106 -7.35 -1.73 -11.04
N LEU A 107 -6.28 -1.87 -10.26
CA LEU A 107 -6.17 -2.91 -9.23
C LEU A 107 -7.34 -2.83 -8.24
N TYR A 108 -7.74 -1.62 -7.86
CA TYR A 108 -8.90 -1.37 -7.00
C TYR A 108 -10.24 -1.60 -7.73
N CYS A 109 -10.40 -1.20 -8.98
CA CYS A 109 -11.66 -1.39 -9.70
C CYS A 109 -11.95 -2.86 -10.03
N PHE A 110 -10.93 -3.62 -10.44
CA PHE A 110 -11.13 -4.96 -10.99
C PHE A 110 -11.00 -6.10 -9.97
N HIS A 111 -10.40 -5.88 -8.79
CA HIS A 111 -10.19 -6.99 -7.84
C HIS A 111 -11.49 -7.70 -7.45
N GLY A 112 -12.57 -6.96 -7.21
CA GLY A 112 -13.88 -7.54 -6.89
C GLY A 112 -14.43 -8.40 -8.02
N ILE A 113 -14.33 -7.91 -9.27
CA ILE A 113 -14.76 -8.64 -10.48
C ILE A 113 -13.94 -9.93 -10.63
N VAL A 114 -12.61 -9.84 -10.55
CA VAL A 114 -11.71 -10.99 -10.69
C VAL A 114 -11.98 -12.04 -9.61
N LEU A 115 -12.18 -11.62 -8.36
CA LEU A 115 -12.48 -12.52 -7.26
C LEU A 115 -13.84 -13.20 -7.44
N THR A 116 -14.91 -12.44 -7.69
CA THR A 116 -16.26 -12.99 -7.82
C THR A 116 -16.37 -13.96 -8.98
N PHE A 117 -15.95 -13.56 -10.19
CA PHE A 117 -16.01 -14.45 -11.35
C PHE A 117 -15.03 -15.61 -11.24
N GLY A 118 -13.83 -15.37 -10.69
CA GLY A 118 -12.86 -16.43 -10.44
C GLY A 118 -13.41 -17.52 -9.52
N ILE A 119 -14.10 -17.15 -8.43
CA ILE A 119 -14.72 -18.11 -7.51
C ILE A 119 -15.86 -18.87 -8.21
N ILE A 120 -16.74 -18.19 -8.93
CA ILE A 120 -17.84 -18.82 -9.67
C ILE A 120 -17.32 -19.85 -10.69
N ILE A 121 -16.24 -19.52 -11.41
CA ILE A 121 -15.62 -20.43 -12.39
C ILE A 121 -15.04 -21.67 -11.70
N LEU A 122 -14.29 -21.49 -10.62
CA LEU A 122 -13.71 -22.63 -9.87
C LEU A 122 -14.81 -23.55 -9.33
N GLN A 123 -15.90 -22.99 -8.81
CA GLN A 123 -17.05 -23.76 -8.31
C GLN A 123 -17.75 -24.53 -9.43
N LYS A 124 -18.00 -23.90 -10.59
CA LYS A 124 -18.69 -24.52 -11.71
C LYS A 124 -17.87 -25.64 -12.37
N LEU A 125 -16.54 -25.53 -12.34
CA LEU A 125 -15.62 -26.51 -12.87
C LEU A 125 -15.19 -27.55 -11.83
N GLU A 126 -15.70 -27.47 -10.60
CA GLU A 126 -15.34 -28.34 -9.48
C GLU A 126 -13.82 -28.40 -9.22
N ILE A 127 -13.13 -27.27 -9.46
CA ILE A 127 -11.68 -27.15 -9.27
C ILE A 127 -11.40 -26.78 -7.82
N GLU A 128 -10.86 -27.73 -7.07
CA GLU A 128 -10.28 -27.45 -5.76
C GLU A 128 -8.84 -26.94 -5.90
N MET A 129 -8.53 -25.86 -5.19
CA MET A 129 -7.21 -25.24 -5.23
C MET A 129 -6.82 -24.76 -3.83
N PRO A 130 -5.55 -24.97 -3.40
CA PRO A 130 -5.06 -24.43 -2.15
C PRO A 130 -5.27 -22.93 -2.06
N ILE A 131 -5.66 -22.44 -0.88
CA ILE A 131 -6.00 -21.03 -0.63
C ILE A 131 -4.90 -20.07 -1.09
N VAL A 132 -3.63 -20.42 -0.85
CA VAL A 132 -2.47 -19.61 -1.22
C VAL A 132 -2.32 -19.53 -2.74
N LEU A 133 -2.39 -20.68 -3.42
CA LEU A 133 -2.28 -20.74 -4.87
C LEU A 133 -3.42 -19.95 -5.53
N ARG A 134 -4.64 -20.09 -5.00
CA ARG A 134 -5.80 -19.31 -5.44
C ARG A 134 -5.59 -17.81 -5.30
N GLY A 135 -5.08 -17.35 -4.15
CA GLY A 135 -4.78 -15.94 -3.90
C GLY A 135 -3.73 -15.40 -4.87
N VAL A 136 -2.66 -16.15 -5.11
CA VAL A 136 -1.59 -15.76 -6.05
C VAL A 136 -2.13 -15.66 -7.48
N ILE A 137 -2.90 -16.64 -7.94
CA ILE A 137 -3.48 -16.64 -9.29
C ILE A 137 -4.43 -15.44 -9.47
N PHE A 138 -5.34 -15.20 -8.53
CA PHE A 138 -6.26 -14.07 -8.61
C PHE A 138 -5.54 -12.72 -8.55
N LEU A 139 -4.47 -12.61 -7.75
CA LEU A 139 -3.64 -11.41 -7.74
C LEU A 139 -2.95 -11.17 -9.09
N ILE A 140 -2.38 -12.21 -9.70
CA ILE A 140 -1.75 -12.12 -11.03
C ILE A 140 -2.78 -11.72 -12.08
N ILE A 141 -3.94 -12.38 -12.11
CA ILE A 141 -5.02 -12.05 -13.06
C ILE A 141 -5.45 -10.59 -12.87
N ASN A 142 -5.69 -10.15 -11.63
CA ASN A 142 -6.08 -8.77 -11.36
C ASN A 142 -5.01 -7.76 -11.81
N TYR A 143 -3.73 -8.07 -11.59
CA TYR A 143 -2.62 -7.24 -12.05
C TYR A 143 -2.59 -7.13 -13.58
N LEU A 144 -2.80 -8.24 -14.29
CA LEU A 144 -2.85 -8.25 -15.75
C LEU A 144 -4.06 -7.48 -16.29
N VAL A 145 -5.27 -7.71 -15.76
CA VAL A 145 -6.48 -6.97 -16.17
C VAL A 145 -6.29 -5.47 -15.93
N SER A 146 -5.70 -5.10 -14.79
CA SER A 146 -5.42 -3.69 -14.46
C SER A 146 -4.39 -3.06 -15.41
N ALA A 147 -3.35 -3.80 -15.77
CA ALA A 147 -2.34 -3.36 -16.74
C ALA A 147 -2.92 -3.18 -18.16
N ILE A 148 -3.80 -4.08 -18.58
CA ILE A 148 -4.54 -3.98 -19.85
C ILE A 148 -5.45 -2.74 -19.81
N SER A 149 -6.28 -2.60 -18.78
CA SER A 149 -7.16 -1.44 -18.61
C SER A 149 -6.38 -0.11 -18.61
N TYR A 150 -5.24 -0.04 -17.91
CA TYR A 150 -4.39 1.14 -17.91
C TYR A 150 -3.93 1.51 -19.33
N SER A 151 -3.53 0.52 -20.12
CA SER A 151 -2.96 0.74 -21.45
C SER A 151 -4.00 1.16 -22.49
N PHE A 152 -5.19 0.55 -22.44
CA PHE A 152 -6.24 0.73 -23.46
C PHE A 152 -7.33 1.73 -23.08
N ILE A 153 -7.57 1.96 -21.78
CA ILE A 153 -8.64 2.82 -21.31
C ILE A 153 -8.04 4.07 -20.67
N GLU A 154 -7.28 3.91 -19.58
CA GLU A 154 -6.84 5.04 -18.76
C GLU A 154 -5.85 5.95 -19.50
N LYS A 155 -4.85 5.37 -20.19
CA LYS A 155 -3.81 6.12 -20.88
C LYS A 155 -4.35 7.00 -22.02
N PRO A 156 -5.31 6.57 -22.86
CA PRO A 156 -6.01 7.45 -23.80
C PRO A 156 -6.73 8.64 -23.14
N PHE A 157 -7.50 8.40 -22.07
CA PHE A 157 -8.20 9.48 -21.36
C PHE A 157 -7.23 10.49 -20.74
N LEU A 158 -6.13 10.03 -20.15
CA LEU A 158 -5.08 10.90 -19.60
C LEU A 158 -4.42 11.76 -20.70
N ARG A 159 -4.19 11.20 -21.90
CA ARG A 159 -3.67 11.95 -23.06
C ARG A 159 -4.65 13.04 -23.49
N LEU A 160 -5.95 12.73 -23.55
CA LEU A 160 -6.98 13.70 -23.92
C LEU A 160 -7.04 14.85 -22.88
N LYS A 161 -7.04 14.53 -21.58
CA LYS A 161 -7.02 15.52 -20.49
C LYS A 161 -5.82 16.47 -20.59
N ASN A 162 -4.63 15.93 -20.87
CA ASN A 162 -3.41 16.75 -21.01
C ASN A 162 -3.45 17.68 -22.23
N LYS A 163 -4.17 17.29 -23.29
CA LYS A 163 -4.37 18.13 -24.47
C LYS A 163 -5.34 19.27 -24.18
N VAL A 164 -6.46 18.99 -23.51
CA VAL A 164 -7.48 20.00 -23.15
C VAL A 164 -6.94 21.03 -22.16
N ARG A 165 -6.15 20.62 -21.15
CA ARG A 165 -5.58 21.56 -20.15
C ARG A 165 -4.52 22.51 -20.70
N ARG A 166 -3.99 22.27 -21.90
CA ARG A 166 -2.97 23.13 -22.55
C ARG A 166 -3.59 24.18 -23.49
N VAL A 167 -4.91 24.13 -23.69
CA VAL A 167 -5.71 25.13 -24.41
C VAL A 167 -6.39 26.02 -23.38
#